data_AF-F4L1K9-F1
#
_entry.id   AF-F4L1K9-F1
#
_cell.length_a   1.000
_cell.length_b   1.000
_cell.length_c   1.000
_cell.angle_alpha   90.00
_cell.angle_beta   90.00
_cell.angle_gamma   90.00
#
_symmetry.space_group_name_H-M   'P 1'
#
loop_
_entity.id
_entity.type
_entity.pdbx_description
1 polymer ?
#
loop_
_entity_poly.entity_id
_entity_poly.type
_entity_poly.pdbx_seq_one_letter_code
_entity_poly.pdbx_strand_id
1 'polypeptide(L)'
;MNQITEEDIKKSVLRFLRGYYKNWPRSSEIEISSDLRGAGGIVADGFLVFKEESGRNFIITFEATDYHHRDELRFKILKSLLFWDMLAMAYVSVALLFILAHVQKWLALLPHYFWWGVVLLQVLIAGFGVIWYQILRHLPRYRYIYAIEQFNQYFADDQWVAYAHDVFSGYEDPNYKELRRQCIHNGFGMLELDDELRVKLHMAPSIDDPEFQLRRRVVQFFTKNDFTQFVQKNIQSRDWWTQFVGWLNNLPLRQNLSNLLRFERPVYKQIGVILACVGAMTLVLAREFKKKPIRYVDETTYEQEMVTYMNKLYGNENLIQDILLDSADIKPYLKNIYPYIQRPSVSLDPAAAKNLRERIIVYTSAGFVHYPCQRFHSVGDQRYLVKMGVFYDTDLLKRAIQRFRKLGVPVNGMWGPCFFPKNKHYILFLEDLYPNISEANEAVRQAQARLNPAGIKLDISVEKI
;
A
#
# COMPACT_ATOMS: atom_id res chain seq x y z
N MET A 1 43.45 -3.30 -40.21
CA MET A 1 42.58 -2.11 -40.19
C MET A 1 43.13 -1.20 -39.10
N ASN A 2 43.56 0.01 -39.47
CA ASN A 2 43.93 1.00 -38.46
C ASN A 2 42.64 1.49 -37.83
N GLN A 3 42.49 1.30 -36.52
CA GLN A 3 41.34 1.84 -35.80
C GLN A 3 41.47 3.35 -35.73
N ILE A 4 40.39 4.05 -36.06
CA ILE A 4 40.30 5.51 -35.96
C ILE A 4 40.33 5.86 -34.47
N THR A 5 41.26 6.73 -34.07
CA THR A 5 41.35 7.20 -32.69
C THR A 5 40.51 8.45 -32.47
N GLU A 6 40.12 8.73 -31.22
CA GLU A 6 39.40 9.94 -30.84
C GLU A 6 40.14 11.23 -31.28
N GLU A 7 41.47 11.24 -31.19
CA GLU A 7 42.33 12.34 -31.67
C GLU A 7 42.24 12.57 -33.19
N ASP A 8 42.12 11.50 -33.97
CA ASP A 8 41.95 11.60 -35.42
C ASP A 8 40.58 12.19 -35.77
N ILE A 9 39.55 11.83 -35.00
CA ILE A 9 38.20 12.42 -35.10
C ILE A 9 38.26 13.90 -34.77
N LYS A 10 38.83 14.28 -33.61
CA LYS A 10 38.97 15.68 -33.17
C LYS A 10 39.63 16.54 -34.24
N LYS A 11 40.78 16.11 -34.79
CA LYS A 11 41.53 16.87 -35.81
C LYS A 11 40.77 17.02 -37.12
N SER A 12 40.18 15.93 -37.62
CA SER A 12 39.46 15.93 -38.89
C SER A 12 38.17 16.74 -38.82
N VAL A 13 37.43 16.60 -37.72
CA VAL A 13 36.19 17.36 -37.46
C VAL A 13 36.48 18.84 -37.31
N LEU A 14 37.51 19.23 -36.54
CA LEU A 14 37.90 20.65 -36.42
C LEU A 14 38.25 21.27 -37.77
N ARG A 15 38.97 20.54 -38.63
CA ARG A 15 39.29 20.98 -39.99
C ARG A 15 38.03 21.15 -40.83
N PHE A 16 37.10 20.20 -40.75
CA PHE A 16 35.81 20.25 -41.44
C PHE A 16 34.98 21.45 -40.97
N LEU A 17 34.78 21.62 -39.67
CA LEU A 17 33.97 22.70 -39.09
C LEU A 17 34.56 24.08 -39.45
N ARG A 18 35.89 24.25 -39.40
CA ARG A 18 36.53 25.49 -39.85
C ARG A 18 36.20 25.82 -41.32
N GLY A 19 36.13 24.81 -42.17
CA GLY A 19 35.71 24.95 -43.57
C GLY A 19 34.22 25.28 -43.69
N TYR A 20 33.38 24.57 -42.94
CA TYR A 20 31.92 24.72 -42.92
C TYR A 20 31.49 26.14 -42.53
N TYR A 21 32.09 26.70 -41.47
CA TYR A 21 31.78 28.05 -40.98
C TYR A 21 32.65 29.16 -41.60
N LYS A 22 33.47 28.85 -42.61
CA LYS A 22 34.40 29.84 -43.20
C LYS A 22 33.70 31.10 -43.69
N ASN A 23 32.52 30.94 -44.28
CA ASN A 23 31.73 31.99 -44.91
C ASN A 23 30.60 32.52 -44.00
N TRP A 24 30.59 32.13 -42.72
CA TRP A 24 29.59 32.63 -41.77
C TRP A 24 29.83 34.13 -41.49
N PRO A 25 28.77 34.98 -41.42
CA PRO A 25 28.92 36.40 -41.11
C PRO A 25 29.56 36.60 -39.72
N ARG A 26 30.78 37.17 -39.68
CA ARG A 26 31.57 37.29 -38.45
C ARG A 26 32.41 38.56 -38.42
N SER A 27 32.56 39.12 -37.22
CA SER A 27 33.36 40.31 -36.92
C SER A 27 34.76 39.99 -36.38
N SER A 28 35.06 38.72 -36.11
CA SER A 28 36.34 38.28 -35.55
C SER A 28 36.86 36.98 -36.18
N GLU A 29 38.15 36.71 -35.95
CA GLU A 29 38.73 35.41 -36.30
C GLU A 29 38.13 34.28 -35.46
N ILE A 30 38.21 33.06 -35.99
CA ILE A 30 37.69 31.87 -35.34
C ILE A 30 38.72 31.42 -34.32
N GLU A 31 38.35 31.43 -33.04
CA GLU A 31 39.11 30.82 -31.97
C GLU A 31 38.79 29.32 -31.90
N ILE A 32 39.83 28.49 -31.91
CA ILE A 32 39.72 27.03 -31.89
C ILE A 32 40.43 26.52 -30.65
N SER A 33 39.76 25.67 -29.89
CA SER A 33 40.39 24.92 -28.80
C SER A 33 39.86 23.50 -28.76
N SER A 34 40.74 22.55 -28.49
CA SER A 34 40.38 21.20 -28.07
C SER A 34 40.36 21.11 -26.55
N ASP A 35 39.58 20.16 -26.00
CA ASP A 35 39.54 19.80 -24.58
C ASP A 35 39.25 20.95 -23.59
N LEU A 36 38.14 21.67 -23.81
CA LEU A 36 37.72 22.73 -22.88
C LEU A 36 36.97 22.15 -21.69
N ARG A 37 37.40 22.55 -20.49
CA ARG A 37 36.72 22.24 -19.22
C ARG A 37 36.00 23.47 -18.70
N GLY A 38 34.67 23.41 -18.62
CA GLY A 38 33.84 24.47 -18.04
C GLY A 38 33.40 24.19 -16.59
N ALA A 39 32.88 25.21 -15.91
CA ALA A 39 31.44 25.19 -15.60
C ALA A 39 30.86 23.97 -14.84
N GLY A 40 31.49 23.40 -13.81
CA GLY A 40 30.90 22.25 -13.07
C GLY A 40 31.33 20.87 -13.57
N GLY A 41 32.47 20.80 -14.27
CA GLY A 41 33.06 19.55 -14.77
C GLY A 41 32.50 19.13 -16.13
N ILE A 42 31.99 20.08 -16.91
CA ILE A 42 31.56 19.87 -18.29
C ILE A 42 32.82 19.89 -19.16
N VAL A 43 33.03 18.84 -19.94
CA VAL A 43 34.13 18.69 -20.90
C VAL A 43 33.50 18.57 -22.28
N ALA A 44 34.00 19.33 -23.24
CA ALA A 44 33.68 19.15 -24.65
C ALA A 44 34.97 18.83 -25.41
N ASP A 45 34.89 17.84 -26.30
CA ASP A 45 36.03 17.34 -27.07
C ASP A 45 36.63 18.37 -28.01
N GLY A 46 35.79 19.24 -28.58
CA GLY A 46 36.28 20.43 -29.23
C GLY A 46 35.26 21.54 -29.34
N PHE A 47 35.82 22.73 -29.58
CA PHE A 47 35.13 23.99 -29.41
C PHE A 47 35.64 25.01 -30.43
N LEU A 48 34.70 25.76 -30.97
CA LEU A 48 34.90 26.80 -31.97
C LEU A 48 34.06 28.00 -31.58
N VAL A 49 34.69 29.18 -31.45
CA VAL A 49 33.99 30.43 -31.15
C VAL A 49 34.41 31.53 -32.10
N PHE A 50 33.43 32.33 -32.52
CA PHE A 50 33.67 33.60 -33.18
C PHE A 50 32.58 34.60 -32.79
N LYS A 51 32.86 35.89 -32.93
CA LYS A 51 31.85 36.95 -32.80
C LYS A 51 31.10 37.17 -34.09
N GLU A 52 29.77 37.19 -34.01
CA GLU A 52 28.90 37.63 -35.09
C GLU A 52 29.04 39.13 -35.36
N GLU A 53 28.45 39.63 -36.44
CA GLU A 53 28.35 41.07 -36.73
C GLU A 53 27.56 41.82 -35.65
N SER A 54 26.63 41.14 -34.98
CA SER A 54 25.87 41.66 -33.84
C SER A 54 26.72 41.86 -32.56
N GLY A 55 27.96 41.36 -32.55
CA GLY A 55 28.83 41.33 -31.38
C GLY A 55 28.57 40.18 -30.41
N ARG A 56 27.57 39.32 -30.68
CA ARG A 56 27.28 38.10 -29.92
C ARG A 56 28.34 37.02 -30.21
N ASN A 57 28.74 36.27 -29.18
CA ASN A 57 29.59 35.08 -29.37
C ASN A 57 28.72 33.95 -29.94
N PHE A 58 29.10 33.42 -31.09
CA PHE A 58 28.56 32.19 -31.65
C PHE A 58 29.44 31.02 -31.20
N ILE A 59 28.84 30.04 -30.53
CA ILE A 59 29.54 28.93 -29.89
C ILE A 59 29.21 27.64 -30.62
N ILE A 60 30.24 26.94 -31.08
CA ILE A 60 30.14 25.63 -31.71
C ILE A 60 30.88 24.63 -30.85
N THR A 61 30.26 23.46 -30.62
CA THR A 61 30.88 22.36 -29.89
C THR A 61 30.66 21.04 -30.60
N PHE A 62 31.55 20.08 -30.36
CA PHE A 62 31.34 18.70 -30.77
C PHE A 62 31.85 17.72 -29.71
N GLU A 63 31.27 16.53 -29.70
CA GLU A 63 31.73 15.34 -28.96
C GLU A 63 32.20 14.31 -29.99
N ALA A 64 33.34 13.69 -29.73
CA ALA A 64 33.99 12.73 -30.61
C ALA A 64 34.00 11.36 -29.96
N THR A 65 33.39 10.37 -30.62
CA THR A 65 33.35 8.99 -30.12
C THR A 65 34.04 8.04 -31.07
N ASP A 66 35.06 7.33 -30.57
CA ASP A 66 35.76 6.27 -31.29
C ASP A 66 35.12 4.89 -31.05
N TYR A 67 35.69 3.85 -31.64
CA TYR A 67 35.21 2.47 -31.47
C TYR A 67 35.23 2.00 -30.02
N HIS A 68 36.22 2.41 -29.23
CA HIS A 68 36.38 1.98 -27.84
C HIS A 68 35.33 2.60 -26.92
N HIS A 69 34.89 3.83 -27.24
CA HIS A 69 33.88 4.58 -26.48
C HIS A 69 32.48 4.51 -27.10
N ARG A 70 32.25 3.66 -28.11
CA ARG A 70 30.95 3.50 -28.80
C ARG A 70 29.74 3.30 -27.88
N ASP A 71 29.93 2.79 -26.67
CA ASP A 71 28.86 2.59 -25.68
C ASP A 71 28.28 3.91 -25.14
N GLU A 72 28.92 5.05 -25.43
CA GLU A 72 28.41 6.40 -25.16
C GLU A 72 27.34 6.83 -26.17
N LEU A 73 27.46 6.38 -27.42
CA LEU A 73 26.50 6.64 -28.50
C LEU A 73 25.42 5.57 -28.63
N ARG A 74 25.59 4.42 -27.96
CA ARG A 74 24.56 3.37 -27.90
C ARG A 74 23.50 3.70 -26.87
N PHE A 75 22.24 3.48 -27.23
CA PHE A 75 21.16 3.77 -26.30
C PHE A 75 21.09 2.69 -25.20
N LYS A 76 20.89 3.13 -23.97
CA LYS A 76 20.63 2.28 -22.81
C LYS A 76 19.22 2.56 -22.31
N ILE A 77 18.53 1.52 -21.87
CA ILE A 77 17.20 1.67 -21.27
C ILE A 77 17.36 2.13 -19.82
N LEU A 78 16.74 3.24 -19.47
CA LEU A 78 16.64 3.74 -18.10
C LEU A 78 15.68 2.86 -17.28
N LYS A 79 16.18 1.71 -16.81
CA LYS A 79 15.39 0.71 -16.09
C LYS A 79 14.71 1.27 -14.85
N SER A 80 15.39 2.15 -14.10
CA SER A 80 14.85 2.81 -12.91
C SER A 80 13.62 3.65 -13.25
N LEU A 81 13.76 4.60 -14.18
CA LEU A 81 12.65 5.46 -14.60
C LEU A 81 11.48 4.65 -15.19
N LEU A 82 11.78 3.65 -16.02
CA LEU A 82 10.79 2.76 -16.61
C LEU A 82 10.02 1.99 -15.54
N PHE A 83 10.71 1.44 -14.54
CA PHE A 83 10.10 0.71 -13.43
C PHE A 83 9.11 1.58 -12.65
N TRP A 84 9.49 2.81 -12.33
CA TRP A 84 8.63 3.72 -11.57
C TRP A 84 7.44 4.25 -12.36
N ASP A 85 7.62 4.59 -13.64
CA ASP A 85 6.51 4.97 -14.51
C ASP A 85 5.53 3.79 -14.71
N MET A 86 6.06 2.57 -14.92
CA MET A 86 5.27 1.34 -15.00
C MET A 86 4.46 1.11 -13.71
N LEU A 87 5.10 1.22 -12.55
CA LEU A 87 4.45 1.01 -11.26
C LEU A 87 3.35 2.05 -11.03
N ALA A 88 3.62 3.33 -11.30
CA ALA A 88 2.63 4.39 -11.17
C ALA A 88 1.41 4.16 -12.07
N MET A 89 1.63 3.78 -13.33
CA MET A 89 0.53 3.47 -14.26
C MET A 89 -0.26 2.23 -13.83
N ALA A 90 0.39 1.21 -13.29
CA ALA A 90 -0.30 0.03 -12.75
C ALA A 90 -1.21 0.41 -11.57
N TYR A 91 -0.73 1.25 -10.64
CA TYR A 91 -1.55 1.75 -9.52
C TYR A 91 -2.73 2.59 -10.00
N VAL A 92 -2.56 3.43 -11.03
CA VAL A 92 -3.66 4.20 -11.64
C VAL A 92 -4.71 3.26 -12.24
N SER A 93 -4.30 2.28 -13.05
CA SER A 93 -5.22 1.31 -13.66
C SER A 93 -5.98 0.51 -12.61
N VAL A 94 -5.29 0.02 -11.58
CA VAL A 94 -5.91 -0.73 -10.49
C VAL A 94 -6.84 0.15 -9.66
N ALA A 95 -6.46 1.38 -9.33
CA ALA A 95 -7.32 2.29 -8.58
C ALA A 95 -8.61 2.62 -9.35
N LEU A 96 -8.51 2.85 -10.67
CA LEU A 96 -9.68 3.06 -11.53
C LEU A 96 -10.61 1.85 -11.51
N LEU A 97 -10.06 0.64 -11.71
CA LEU A 97 -10.85 -0.60 -11.64
C LEU A 97 -11.47 -0.81 -10.26
N PHE A 98 -10.75 -0.49 -9.20
CA PHE A 98 -11.22 -0.62 -7.83
C PHE A 98 -12.40 0.31 -7.53
N ILE A 99 -12.31 1.57 -7.99
CA ILE A 99 -13.39 2.55 -7.89
C ILE A 99 -14.61 2.08 -8.72
N LEU A 100 -14.39 1.60 -9.94
CA LEU A 100 -15.46 1.07 -10.78
C LEU A 100 -16.15 -0.14 -10.13
N ALA A 101 -15.39 -1.08 -9.58
CA ALA A 101 -15.91 -2.25 -8.87
C ALA A 101 -16.74 -1.85 -7.64
N HIS A 102 -16.34 -0.79 -6.93
CA HIS A 102 -17.12 -0.22 -5.83
C HIS A 102 -18.45 0.39 -6.31
N VAL A 103 -18.42 1.21 -7.36
CA VAL A 103 -19.64 1.85 -7.92
C VAL A 103 -20.64 0.80 -8.41
N GLN A 104 -20.15 -0.27 -9.04
CA GLN A 104 -21.00 -1.38 -9.51
C GLN A 104 -21.37 -2.39 -8.41
N LYS A 105 -20.97 -2.16 -7.15
CA LYS A 105 -21.22 -3.04 -6.00
C LYS A 105 -20.68 -4.47 -6.17
N TRP A 106 -19.66 -4.65 -7.02
CA TRP A 106 -18.99 -5.95 -7.19
C TRP A 106 -18.09 -6.29 -6.00
N LEU A 107 -17.70 -5.27 -5.22
CA LEU A 107 -16.79 -5.42 -4.10
C LEU A 107 -17.50 -5.86 -2.81
N ALA A 108 -18.00 -7.09 -2.76
CA ALA A 108 -18.53 -7.68 -1.53
C ALA A 108 -17.39 -8.23 -0.65
N LEU A 109 -16.77 -7.37 0.17
CA LEU A 109 -15.72 -7.76 1.12
C LEU A 109 -16.30 -8.54 2.31
N LEU A 110 -16.64 -9.81 2.07
CA LEU A 110 -16.98 -10.77 3.13
C LEU A 110 -15.72 -11.05 3.99
N PRO A 111 -15.85 -11.14 5.33
CA PRO A 111 -14.71 -11.24 6.25
C PRO A 111 -13.76 -12.41 5.96
N HIS A 112 -14.26 -13.51 5.39
CA HIS A 112 -13.47 -14.70 5.09
C HIS A 112 -12.56 -14.57 3.86
N TYR A 113 -12.73 -13.53 3.04
CA TYR A 113 -11.99 -13.34 1.79
C TYR A 113 -11.07 -12.11 1.79
N PHE A 114 -10.83 -11.48 2.95
CA PHE A 114 -9.98 -10.29 3.02
C PHE A 114 -8.58 -10.56 2.45
N TRP A 115 -7.92 -11.63 2.90
CA TRP A 115 -6.59 -12.00 2.42
C TRP A 115 -6.58 -12.37 0.94
N TRP A 116 -7.61 -13.05 0.44
CA TRP A 116 -7.78 -13.31 -0.99
C TRP A 116 -7.94 -12.03 -1.81
N GLY A 117 -8.66 -11.03 -1.28
CA GLY A 117 -8.77 -9.72 -1.91
C GLY A 117 -7.43 -8.98 -1.97
N VAL A 118 -6.63 -9.04 -0.90
CA VAL A 118 -5.27 -8.47 -0.89
C VAL A 118 -4.38 -9.17 -1.92
N VAL A 119 -4.41 -10.50 -1.97
CA VAL A 119 -3.63 -11.28 -2.96
C VAL A 119 -4.07 -10.91 -4.38
N LEU A 120 -5.37 -10.90 -4.66
CA LEU A 120 -5.91 -10.52 -5.97
C LEU A 120 -5.47 -9.10 -6.38
N LEU A 121 -5.48 -8.15 -5.44
CA LEU A 121 -5.01 -6.79 -5.67
C LEU A 121 -3.53 -6.77 -6.07
N GLN A 122 -2.67 -7.52 -5.39
CA GLN A 122 -1.25 -7.62 -5.74
C GLN A 122 -1.04 -8.27 -7.11
N VAL A 123 -1.81 -9.33 -7.43
CA VAL A 123 -1.78 -9.96 -8.77
C VAL A 123 -2.21 -8.97 -9.86
N LEU A 124 -3.25 -8.16 -9.63
CA LEU A 124 -3.68 -7.14 -10.59
C LEU A 124 -2.61 -6.06 -10.79
N ILE A 125 -1.99 -5.57 -9.70
CA ILE A 125 -0.89 -4.59 -9.80
C ILE A 125 0.28 -5.17 -10.61
N ALA A 126 0.68 -6.42 -10.32
CA ALA A 126 1.76 -7.09 -11.06
C ALA A 126 1.39 -7.30 -12.53
N GLY A 127 0.17 -7.75 -12.83
CA GLY A 127 -0.34 -7.95 -14.19
C GLY A 127 -0.36 -6.66 -15.01
N PHE A 128 -0.93 -5.57 -14.45
CA PHE A 128 -0.88 -4.25 -15.10
C PHE A 128 0.55 -3.71 -15.23
N GLY A 129 1.42 -3.99 -14.26
CA GLY A 129 2.84 -3.67 -14.35
C GLY A 129 3.49 -4.29 -15.58
N VAL A 130 3.29 -5.59 -15.82
CA VAL A 130 3.83 -6.25 -17.02
C VAL A 130 3.27 -5.63 -18.31
N ILE A 131 1.97 -5.34 -18.37
CA ILE A 131 1.33 -4.70 -19.53
C ILE A 131 1.98 -3.33 -19.81
N TRP A 132 2.07 -2.47 -18.79
CA TRP A 132 2.67 -1.15 -18.92
C TRP A 132 4.16 -1.21 -19.26
N TYR A 133 4.91 -2.18 -18.74
CA TYR A 133 6.31 -2.38 -19.11
C TYR A 133 6.47 -2.61 -20.61
N GLN A 134 5.65 -3.49 -21.19
CA GLN A 134 5.74 -3.81 -22.62
C GLN A 134 5.38 -2.62 -23.50
N ILE A 135 4.42 -1.79 -23.08
CA ILE A 135 4.05 -0.57 -23.82
C ILE A 135 5.15 0.49 -23.68
N LEU A 136 5.59 0.77 -22.44
CA LEU A 136 6.48 1.89 -22.14
C LEU A 136 7.90 1.65 -22.62
N ARG A 137 8.44 0.42 -22.60
CA ARG A 137 9.84 0.14 -23.00
C ARG A 137 10.19 0.59 -24.42
N HIS A 138 9.20 0.72 -25.30
CA HIS A 138 9.41 1.15 -26.67
C HIS A 138 9.44 2.68 -26.81
N LEU A 139 9.01 3.44 -25.79
CA LEU A 139 8.92 4.88 -25.88
C LEU A 139 10.30 5.55 -25.84
N PRO A 140 10.50 6.62 -26.63
CA PRO A 140 11.72 7.42 -26.69
C PRO A 140 12.28 7.85 -25.34
N ARG A 141 11.38 8.22 -24.43
CA ARG A 141 11.69 8.79 -23.13
C ARG A 141 12.56 7.89 -22.25
N TYR A 142 12.53 6.58 -22.47
CA TYR A 142 13.29 5.61 -21.65
C TYR A 142 14.62 5.21 -22.29
N ARG A 143 14.91 5.70 -23.50
CA ARG A 143 16.16 5.43 -24.22
C ARG A 143 17.10 6.60 -24.00
N TYR A 144 18.22 6.30 -23.37
CA TYR A 144 19.23 7.27 -22.97
C TYR A 144 20.51 7.05 -23.77
N ILE A 145 21.03 8.10 -24.38
CA ILE A 145 22.35 8.13 -25.02
C ILE A 145 23.22 9.09 -24.22
N TYR A 146 24.41 8.65 -23.83
CA TYR A 146 25.27 9.41 -22.90
C TYR A 146 25.72 10.74 -23.50
N ALA A 147 26.23 10.72 -24.73
CA ALA A 147 26.71 11.92 -25.43
C ALA A 147 25.62 12.99 -25.61
N ILE A 148 24.39 12.58 -25.92
CA ILE A 148 23.24 13.48 -26.08
C ILE A 148 22.90 14.18 -24.76
N GLU A 149 23.00 13.46 -23.65
CA GLU A 149 22.74 14.07 -22.34
C GLU A 149 23.86 15.02 -21.90
N GLN A 150 25.12 14.75 -22.26
CA GLN A 150 26.21 15.73 -22.08
C GLN A 150 25.89 17.03 -22.83
N PHE A 151 25.48 16.95 -24.09
CA PHE A 151 25.08 18.14 -24.87
C PHE A 151 23.93 18.90 -24.24
N ASN A 152 22.96 18.22 -23.61
CA ASN A 152 21.84 18.89 -22.95
C ASN A 152 22.24 19.71 -21.70
N GLN A 153 23.44 19.50 -21.14
CA GLN A 153 23.88 20.22 -19.94
C GLN A 153 24.33 21.65 -20.21
N TYR A 154 24.78 21.94 -21.43
CA TYR A 154 25.29 23.24 -21.81
C TYR A 154 24.64 23.72 -23.10
N PHE A 155 24.65 25.03 -23.30
CA PHE A 155 24.16 25.63 -24.52
C PHE A 155 25.34 25.97 -25.42
N ALA A 156 25.27 25.53 -26.66
CA ALA A 156 26.06 26.07 -27.76
C ALA A 156 25.08 26.38 -28.90
N ASP A 157 25.40 27.36 -29.73
CA ASP A 157 24.57 27.71 -30.89
C ASP A 157 24.48 26.53 -31.85
N ASP A 158 25.61 25.85 -32.08
CA ASP A 158 25.67 24.60 -32.84
C ASP A 158 26.37 23.49 -32.06
N GLN A 159 25.75 22.30 -32.05
CA GLN A 159 26.25 21.11 -31.38
C GLN A 159 26.33 19.95 -32.36
N TRP A 160 27.48 19.27 -32.39
CA TRP A 160 27.77 18.21 -33.36
C TRP A 160 28.16 16.90 -32.67
N VAL A 161 27.57 15.80 -33.12
CA VAL A 161 27.98 14.45 -32.74
C VAL A 161 28.91 13.90 -33.82
N ALA A 162 30.18 13.67 -33.50
CA ALA A 162 31.15 13.08 -34.42
C ALA A 162 31.51 11.65 -33.99
N TYR A 163 31.51 10.72 -34.93
CA TYR A 163 31.81 9.32 -34.65
C TYR A 163 32.59 8.65 -35.78
N ALA A 164 33.38 7.63 -35.46
CA ALA A 164 34.07 6.81 -36.45
C ALA A 164 33.09 5.86 -37.17
N HIS A 165 33.36 5.53 -38.44
CA HIS A 165 32.51 4.65 -39.27
C HIS A 165 32.24 3.29 -38.61
N ASP A 166 33.17 2.76 -37.82
CA ASP A 166 33.10 1.46 -37.17
C ASP A 166 32.31 1.45 -35.84
N VAL A 167 31.81 2.59 -35.37
CA VAL A 167 30.99 2.71 -34.16
C VAL A 167 29.65 1.97 -34.31
N PHE A 168 29.08 2.00 -35.51
CA PHE A 168 27.81 1.35 -35.86
C PHE A 168 28.03 0.29 -36.93
N SER A 169 27.22 -0.76 -36.93
CA SER A 169 27.28 -1.79 -37.99
C SER A 169 26.63 -1.34 -39.32
N GLY A 170 26.32 -0.06 -39.47
CA GLY A 170 25.63 0.55 -40.61
C GLY A 170 24.33 1.27 -40.25
N TYR A 171 23.67 1.85 -41.26
CA TYR A 171 22.46 2.68 -41.10
C TYR A 171 21.23 1.93 -40.56
N GLU A 172 21.23 0.59 -40.67
CA GLU A 172 20.14 -0.25 -40.17
C GLU A 172 20.28 -0.60 -38.68
N ASP A 173 21.43 -0.27 -38.06
CA ASP A 173 21.67 -0.49 -36.63
C ASP A 173 20.60 0.26 -35.79
N PRO A 174 19.88 -0.44 -34.88
CA PRO A 174 18.93 0.20 -33.97
C PRO A 174 19.51 1.37 -33.18
N ASN A 175 20.80 1.31 -32.83
CA ASN A 175 21.49 2.38 -32.10
C ASN A 175 21.68 3.62 -32.97
N TYR A 176 22.09 3.43 -34.22
CA TYR A 176 22.23 4.53 -35.17
C TYR A 176 20.88 5.23 -35.42
N LYS A 177 19.82 4.45 -35.65
CA LYS A 177 18.47 4.99 -35.85
C LYS A 177 17.98 5.80 -34.67
N GLU A 178 18.25 5.32 -33.45
CA GLU A 178 17.89 6.03 -32.23
C GLU A 178 18.73 7.30 -32.04
N LEU A 179 20.05 7.25 -32.27
CA LEU A 179 20.93 8.43 -32.24
C LEU A 179 20.44 9.49 -33.22
N ARG A 180 20.23 9.13 -34.49
CA ARG A 180 19.73 10.03 -35.54
C ARG A 180 18.40 10.67 -35.13
N ARG A 181 17.47 9.87 -34.59
CA ARG A 181 16.17 10.36 -34.12
C ARG A 181 16.31 11.38 -32.97
N GLN A 182 17.24 11.15 -32.03
CA GLN A 182 17.50 12.08 -30.94
C GLN A 182 18.25 13.34 -31.39
N CYS A 183 19.19 13.23 -32.34
CA CYS A 183 19.86 14.37 -32.96
C CYS A 183 18.86 15.27 -33.69
N ILE A 184 17.96 14.70 -34.50
CA ILE A 184 16.86 15.45 -35.15
C ILE A 184 16.00 16.16 -34.11
N HIS A 185 15.57 15.44 -33.08
CA HIS A 185 14.68 15.99 -32.05
C HIS A 185 15.31 17.13 -31.25
N ASN A 186 16.64 17.12 -31.08
CA ASN A 186 17.37 18.13 -30.34
C ASN A 186 18.05 19.19 -31.22
N GLY A 187 17.97 19.07 -32.55
CA GLY A 187 18.66 19.97 -33.49
C GLY A 187 20.18 19.80 -33.54
N PHE A 188 20.71 18.63 -33.17
CA PHE A 188 22.16 18.37 -33.20
C PHE A 188 22.61 17.88 -34.59
N GLY A 189 23.77 18.36 -35.03
CA GLY A 189 24.44 17.87 -36.23
C GLY A 189 25.08 16.50 -36.04
N MET A 190 25.29 15.78 -37.13
CA MET A 190 25.94 14.46 -37.13
C MET A 190 27.02 14.38 -38.21
N LEU A 191 28.21 13.96 -37.78
CA LEU A 191 29.39 13.77 -38.61
C LEU A 191 29.92 12.35 -38.45
N GLU A 192 30.27 11.72 -39.56
CA GLU A 192 30.92 10.41 -39.57
C GLU A 192 32.32 10.54 -40.17
N LEU A 193 33.31 9.91 -39.56
CA LEU A 193 34.65 9.83 -40.11
C LEU A 193 34.86 8.47 -40.78
N ASP A 194 35.17 8.47 -42.08
CA ASP A 194 35.50 7.25 -42.82
C ASP A 194 36.93 6.75 -42.56
N ASP A 195 37.23 5.54 -43.03
CA ASP A 195 38.54 4.89 -42.90
C ASP A 195 39.69 5.71 -43.55
N GLU A 196 39.36 6.64 -44.46
CA GLU A 196 40.31 7.56 -45.10
C GLU A 196 40.42 8.92 -44.38
N LEU A 197 39.86 9.05 -43.17
CA LEU A 197 39.82 10.27 -42.37
C LEU A 197 39.08 11.44 -43.05
N ARG A 198 38.13 11.13 -43.93
CA ARG A 198 37.23 12.13 -44.54
C ARG A 198 35.95 12.21 -43.73
N VAL A 199 35.55 13.45 -43.43
CA VAL A 199 34.33 13.73 -42.68
C VAL A 199 33.14 13.72 -43.63
N LYS A 200 32.18 12.84 -43.37
CA LYS A 200 30.87 12.76 -44.04
C LYS A 200 29.83 13.49 -43.19
N LEU A 201 29.19 14.49 -43.77
CA LEU A 201 28.08 15.22 -43.15
C LEU A 201 26.79 14.42 -43.34
N HIS A 202 26.20 13.93 -42.24
CA HIS A 202 24.89 13.29 -42.25
C HIS A 202 23.75 14.28 -42.04
N MET A 203 23.98 15.24 -41.14
CA MET A 203 22.98 16.21 -40.71
C MET A 203 23.66 17.46 -40.19
N ALA A 204 23.22 18.63 -40.64
CA ALA A 204 23.59 19.90 -40.03
C ALA A 204 22.68 20.19 -38.83
N PRO A 205 23.19 20.91 -37.80
CA PRO A 205 22.37 21.39 -36.70
C PRO A 205 21.31 22.38 -37.22
N SER A 206 20.17 22.45 -36.52
CA SER A 206 19.07 23.36 -36.87
C SER A 206 19.17 24.62 -36.02
N ILE A 207 19.32 25.77 -36.68
CA ILE A 207 19.56 27.08 -36.04
C ILE A 207 18.24 27.84 -35.77
N ASP A 208 17.20 27.57 -36.56
CA ASP A 208 16.10 28.53 -36.76
C ASP A 208 14.75 28.12 -36.19
N ASP A 209 14.64 27.01 -35.45
CA ASP A 209 13.34 26.51 -35.06
C ASP A 209 13.00 26.78 -33.57
N PRO A 210 12.15 27.79 -33.27
CA PRO A 210 11.79 28.15 -31.90
C PRO A 210 11.06 27.02 -31.15
N GLU A 211 10.52 26.00 -31.83
CA GLU A 211 9.99 24.80 -31.17
C GLU A 211 11.09 23.91 -30.56
N PHE A 212 12.31 23.96 -31.10
CA PHE A 212 13.45 23.13 -30.66
C PHE A 212 14.28 23.78 -29.56
N GLN A 213 13.97 25.03 -29.21
CA GLN A 213 14.47 25.70 -28.00
C GLN A 213 13.78 25.14 -26.75
N LEU A 214 13.98 23.83 -26.48
CA LEU A 214 13.88 23.30 -25.12
C LEU A 214 14.65 24.28 -24.21
N ARG A 215 14.10 24.61 -23.04
CA ARG A 215 14.67 25.55 -22.05
C ARG A 215 16.05 25.10 -21.55
N ARG A 216 17.07 25.13 -22.41
CA ARG A 216 18.46 24.78 -22.14
C ARG A 216 19.04 25.94 -21.35
N ARG A 217 19.76 25.62 -20.27
CA ARG A 217 20.49 26.66 -19.54
C ARG A 217 21.61 27.14 -20.43
N VAL A 218 21.65 28.44 -20.70
CA VAL A 218 22.83 29.06 -21.28
C VAL A 218 23.97 28.91 -20.28
N VAL A 219 24.82 27.90 -20.48
CA VAL A 219 26.06 27.76 -19.73
C VAL A 219 27.06 28.66 -20.42
N GLN A 220 27.39 29.78 -19.79
CA GLN A 220 28.51 30.60 -20.23
C GLN A 220 29.78 29.77 -20.04
N PHE A 221 30.46 29.44 -21.14
CA PHE A 221 31.78 28.85 -21.09
C PHE A 221 32.75 29.92 -20.58
N PHE A 222 32.98 29.88 -19.27
CA PHE A 222 33.90 30.76 -18.59
C PHE A 222 35.34 30.39 -18.96
N THR A 223 36.16 31.38 -19.31
CA THR A 223 37.61 31.24 -19.23
C THR A 223 38.01 30.89 -17.79
N LYS A 224 39.12 30.17 -17.59
CA LYS A 224 39.57 29.56 -16.31
C LYS A 224 39.40 30.45 -15.06
N ASN A 225 39.47 31.77 -15.20
CA ASN A 225 39.45 32.73 -14.10
C ASN A 225 38.03 33.09 -13.59
N ASP A 226 37.00 33.01 -14.43
CA ASP A 226 35.63 33.37 -14.05
C ASP A 226 34.91 32.23 -13.29
N PHE A 227 35.33 30.98 -13.52
CA PHE A 227 34.74 29.79 -12.90
C PHE A 227 34.94 29.73 -11.37
N THR A 228 36.10 30.15 -10.88
CA THR A 228 36.43 30.15 -9.44
C THR A 228 35.54 31.09 -8.63
N GLN A 229 35.11 32.22 -9.20
CA GLN A 229 34.26 33.19 -8.49
C GLN A 229 32.79 32.74 -8.42
N PHE A 230 32.31 31.99 -9.41
CA PHE A 230 30.93 31.48 -9.43
C PHE A 230 30.71 30.35 -8.42
N VAL A 231 31.69 29.44 -8.28
CA VAL A 231 31.64 28.32 -7.33
C VAL A 231 31.59 28.81 -5.87
N GLN A 232 32.27 29.91 -5.57
CA GLN A 232 32.34 30.45 -4.21
C GLN A 232 31.01 31.13 -3.76
N LYS A 233 30.19 31.60 -4.70
CA LYS A 233 28.90 32.28 -4.41
C LYS A 233 27.70 31.35 -4.25
N ASN A 234 27.71 30.16 -4.86
CA ASN A 234 26.52 29.29 -4.94
C ASN A 234 26.45 28.16 -3.91
N ILE A 235 27.45 28.04 -3.02
CA ILE A 235 27.52 26.97 -2.01
C ILE A 235 26.73 27.33 -0.72
N GLN A 236 26.27 28.58 -0.57
CA GLN A 236 25.70 29.06 0.70
C GLN A 236 24.17 29.08 0.81
N SER A 237 23.40 28.60 -0.17
CA SER A 237 21.93 28.68 -0.07
C SER A 237 21.21 27.43 -0.59
N ARG A 238 21.06 26.40 0.27
CA ARG A 238 19.96 25.40 0.17
C ARG A 238 20.00 24.40 1.33
N ASP A 239 19.42 24.79 2.47
CA ASP A 239 19.61 24.06 3.73
C ASP A 239 18.38 23.27 4.25
N TRP A 240 17.34 23.07 3.43
CA TRP A 240 16.19 22.23 3.87
C TRP A 240 15.66 21.26 2.81
N TRP A 241 15.66 21.65 1.53
CA TRP A 241 15.28 20.76 0.42
C TRP A 241 16.30 19.63 0.17
N THR A 242 17.58 19.89 0.42
CA THR A 242 18.68 18.93 0.28
C THR A 242 18.61 17.81 1.31
N GLN A 243 18.13 18.11 2.52
CA GLN A 243 17.93 17.13 3.59
C GLN A 243 16.76 16.17 3.27
N PHE A 244 15.64 16.71 2.76
CA PHE A 244 14.50 15.89 2.34
C PHE A 244 14.79 15.00 1.12
N VAL A 245 15.51 15.55 0.11
CA VAL A 245 15.96 14.78 -1.05
C VAL A 245 17.03 13.75 -0.68
N GLY A 246 17.91 14.07 0.28
CA GLY A 246 18.92 13.15 0.82
C GLY A 246 18.31 11.94 1.52
N TRP A 247 17.22 12.12 2.26
CA TRP A 247 16.49 11.01 2.90
C TRP A 247 15.84 10.06 1.88
N LEU A 248 15.19 10.59 0.84
CA LEU A 248 14.65 9.77 -0.26
C LEU A 248 15.75 9.01 -1.03
N ASN A 249 16.95 9.59 -1.11
CA ASN A 249 18.10 9.03 -1.80
C ASN A 249 18.82 7.90 -1.01
N ASN A 250 18.52 7.74 0.29
CA ASN A 250 19.13 6.75 1.19
C ASN A 250 18.28 5.47 1.36
N LEU A 251 17.22 5.29 0.57
CA LEU A 251 16.54 3.99 0.44
C LEU A 251 17.51 2.97 -0.19
N PRO A 252 17.56 1.71 0.28
CA PRO A 252 18.65 0.75 0.03
C PRO A 252 18.77 0.21 -1.42
N LEU A 253 18.19 0.88 -2.40
CA LEU A 253 18.21 0.51 -3.82
C LEU A 253 19.33 1.21 -4.63
N ARG A 254 20.21 2.00 -4.01
CA ARG A 254 21.06 2.98 -4.72
C ARG A 254 22.58 2.75 -4.68
N GLN A 255 23.06 1.60 -4.21
CA GLN A 255 24.48 1.48 -3.85
C GLN A 255 25.48 1.10 -4.95
N ASN A 256 25.12 0.86 -6.22
CA ASN A 256 26.07 0.23 -7.15
C ASN A 256 26.28 0.83 -8.55
N LEU A 257 26.00 2.11 -8.81
CA LEU A 257 26.14 2.71 -10.16
C LEU A 257 26.64 4.16 -10.17
N SER A 258 27.69 4.48 -9.41
CA SER A 258 28.14 5.86 -9.14
C SER A 258 28.49 6.73 -10.37
N ASN A 259 28.79 6.14 -11.53
CA ASN A 259 29.12 6.93 -12.74
C ASN A 259 27.94 7.13 -13.71
N LEU A 260 26.83 6.39 -13.54
CA LEU A 260 25.63 6.49 -14.39
C LEU A 260 24.48 7.28 -13.74
N LEU A 261 24.59 7.58 -12.44
CA LEU A 261 23.53 8.19 -11.63
C LEU A 261 23.49 9.73 -11.65
N ARG A 262 24.40 10.41 -12.37
CA ARG A 262 24.40 11.89 -12.46
C ARG A 262 23.20 12.44 -13.25
N PHE A 263 22.50 11.58 -14.00
CA PHE A 263 21.48 11.95 -14.98
C PHE A 263 20.08 11.35 -14.72
N GLU A 264 19.85 10.69 -13.59
CA GLU A 264 18.54 10.10 -13.30
C GLU A 264 17.51 11.18 -12.94
N ARG A 265 16.43 11.25 -13.74
CA ARG A 265 15.30 12.15 -13.48
C ARG A 265 14.64 11.81 -12.14
N PRO A 266 14.26 12.81 -11.34
CA PRO A 266 13.77 12.57 -10.00
C PRO A 266 12.37 11.92 -10.03
N VAL A 267 12.19 10.90 -9.17
CA VAL A 267 11.05 9.96 -9.18
C VAL A 267 9.87 10.41 -8.29
N TYR A 268 9.98 11.59 -7.66
CA TYR A 268 8.98 12.06 -6.68
C TYR A 268 7.58 12.22 -7.28
N LYS A 269 7.47 12.50 -8.59
CA LYS A 269 6.18 12.63 -9.28
C LYS A 269 5.45 11.28 -9.31
N GLN A 270 6.17 10.21 -9.63
CA GLN A 270 5.64 8.84 -9.68
C GLN A 270 5.23 8.37 -8.29
N ILE A 271 6.05 8.63 -7.27
CA ILE A 271 5.73 8.32 -5.87
C ILE A 271 4.46 9.05 -5.43
N GLY A 272 4.34 10.35 -5.76
CA GLY A 272 3.15 11.14 -5.45
C GLY A 272 1.87 10.56 -6.07
N VAL A 273 1.93 10.11 -7.33
CA VAL A 273 0.80 9.44 -8.00
C VAL A 273 0.43 8.13 -7.30
N ILE A 274 1.42 7.29 -6.97
CA ILE A 274 1.18 6.02 -6.26
C ILE A 274 0.49 6.27 -4.91
N LEU A 275 1.00 7.23 -4.12
CA LEU A 275 0.41 7.59 -2.83
C LEU A 275 -1.02 8.10 -2.97
N ALA A 276 -1.30 8.92 -3.98
CA ALA A 276 -2.66 9.38 -4.27
C ALA A 276 -3.61 8.21 -4.61
N CYS A 277 -3.16 7.26 -5.44
CA CYS A 277 -3.93 6.06 -5.77
C CYS A 277 -4.19 5.16 -4.56
N VAL A 278 -3.17 4.93 -3.72
CA VAL A 278 -3.32 4.17 -2.46
C VAL A 278 -4.30 4.86 -1.52
N GLY A 279 -4.21 6.18 -1.38
CA GLY A 279 -5.15 6.98 -0.59
C GLY A 279 -6.59 6.85 -1.09
N ALA A 280 -6.81 6.90 -2.41
CA ALA A 280 -8.13 6.73 -3.01
C ALA A 280 -8.71 5.33 -2.76
N MET A 281 -7.93 4.27 -2.98
CA MET A 281 -8.36 2.90 -2.70
C MET A 281 -8.66 2.68 -1.20
N THR A 282 -7.84 3.25 -0.31
CA THR A 282 -8.04 3.18 1.14
C THR A 282 -9.34 3.88 1.56
N LEU A 283 -9.64 5.03 0.96
CA LEU A 283 -10.89 5.77 1.23
C LEU A 283 -12.13 4.96 0.79
N VAL A 284 -12.05 4.31 -0.37
CA VAL A 284 -13.12 3.40 -0.84
C VAL A 284 -13.29 2.21 0.10
N LEU A 285 -12.19 1.57 0.51
CA LEU A 285 -12.21 0.49 1.49
C LEU A 285 -12.83 0.95 2.81
N ALA A 286 -12.42 2.09 3.36
CA ALA A 286 -12.96 2.64 4.59
C ALA A 286 -14.48 2.88 4.50
N ARG A 287 -14.97 3.36 3.35
CA ARG A 287 -16.41 3.50 3.10
C ARG A 287 -17.13 2.15 3.08
N GLU A 288 -16.56 1.14 2.45
CA GLU A 288 -17.13 -0.22 2.44
C GLU A 288 -17.11 -0.88 3.82
N PHE A 289 -16.05 -0.69 4.60
CA PHE A 289 -15.98 -1.17 5.98
C PHE A 289 -17.08 -0.57 6.86
N LYS A 290 -17.44 0.71 6.65
CA LYS A 290 -18.56 1.35 7.37
C LYS A 290 -19.94 0.81 6.98
N LYS A 291 -20.08 0.22 5.78
CA LYS A 291 -21.34 -0.38 5.31
C LYS A 291 -21.55 -1.82 5.80
N LYS A 292 -20.61 -2.41 6.55
CA LYS A 292 -20.74 -3.79 7.02
C LYS A 292 -21.99 -3.95 7.90
N PRO A 293 -22.82 -4.98 7.65
CA PRO A 293 -24.11 -5.16 8.32
C PRO A 293 -23.98 -5.65 9.78
N ILE A 294 -22.78 -6.02 10.23
CA ILE A 294 -22.53 -6.51 11.58
C ILE A 294 -21.90 -5.38 12.39
N ARG A 295 -22.74 -4.64 13.11
CA ARG A 295 -22.31 -3.69 14.15
C ARG A 295 -22.14 -4.50 15.44
N TYR A 296 -20.89 -4.63 15.90
CA TYR A 296 -20.62 -5.18 17.23
C TYR A 296 -20.99 -4.10 18.24
N VAL A 297 -22.19 -4.22 18.81
CA VAL A 297 -22.72 -3.31 19.82
C VAL A 297 -22.53 -3.97 21.18
N ASP A 298 -22.11 -3.20 22.19
CA ASP A 298 -22.09 -3.68 23.57
C ASP A 298 -23.48 -4.14 23.99
N GLU A 299 -23.57 -5.21 24.79
CA GLU A 299 -24.83 -5.89 25.12
C GLU A 299 -25.89 -4.92 25.66
N THR A 300 -25.45 -3.98 26.51
CA THR A 300 -26.29 -2.92 27.09
C THR A 300 -26.85 -1.96 26.04
N THR A 301 -26.04 -1.60 25.06
CA THR A 301 -26.41 -0.67 23.99
C THR A 301 -27.30 -1.37 22.96
N TYR A 302 -27.08 -2.67 22.72
CA TYR A 302 -27.90 -3.48 21.83
C TYR A 302 -29.31 -3.65 22.39
N GLU A 303 -29.44 -3.98 23.68
CA GLU A 303 -30.74 -4.10 24.34
C GLU A 303 -31.54 -2.79 24.28
N GLN A 304 -30.90 -1.65 24.54
CA GLN A 304 -31.54 -0.32 24.46
C GLN A 304 -31.99 0.03 23.04
N GLU A 305 -31.14 -0.19 22.03
CA GLU A 305 -31.48 0.05 20.63
C GLU A 305 -32.61 -0.89 20.18
N MET A 306 -32.60 -2.15 20.62
CA MET A 306 -33.64 -3.13 20.27
C MET A 306 -34.98 -2.81 20.92
N VAL A 307 -35.01 -2.42 22.19
CA VAL A 307 -36.23 -1.94 22.86
C VAL A 307 -36.78 -0.71 22.13
N THR A 308 -35.92 0.23 21.75
CA THR A 308 -36.33 1.43 21.00
C THR A 308 -36.91 1.07 19.62
N TYR A 309 -36.27 0.13 18.92
CA TYR A 309 -36.71 -0.36 17.61
C TYR A 309 -38.05 -1.11 17.70
N MET A 310 -38.22 -1.98 18.70
CA MET A 310 -39.46 -2.73 18.95
C MET A 310 -40.60 -1.80 19.34
N ASN A 311 -40.37 -0.81 20.21
CA ASN A 311 -41.37 0.20 20.57
C ASN A 311 -41.82 1.03 19.35
N LYS A 312 -40.90 1.29 18.42
CA LYS A 312 -41.21 2.01 17.17
C LYS A 312 -42.03 1.18 16.19
N LEU A 313 -41.82 -0.13 16.15
CA LEU A 313 -42.53 -1.04 15.23
C LEU A 313 -43.91 -1.45 15.74
N TYR A 314 -44.04 -1.72 17.03
CA TYR A 314 -45.25 -2.34 17.59
C TYR A 314 -46.10 -1.38 18.43
N GLY A 315 -45.65 -0.14 18.64
CA GLY A 315 -46.32 0.79 19.54
C GLY A 315 -46.23 0.35 21.00
N ASN A 316 -46.58 1.24 21.94
CA ASN A 316 -46.49 1.04 23.39
C ASN A 316 -47.53 0.03 23.95
N GLU A 317 -47.86 -1.03 23.21
CA GLU A 317 -48.61 -2.15 23.73
C GLU A 317 -47.64 -3.25 24.17
N ASN A 318 -47.80 -3.71 25.41
CA ASN A 318 -46.92 -4.63 26.13
C ASN A 318 -46.80 -6.02 25.47
N LEU A 319 -46.19 -6.10 24.30
CA LEU A 319 -45.82 -7.32 23.60
C LEU A 319 -44.31 -7.58 23.75
N ILE A 320 -43.83 -7.59 25.00
CA ILE A 320 -42.64 -8.38 25.35
C ILE A 320 -43.13 -9.80 25.68
N GLN A 321 -43.78 -10.42 24.71
CA GLN A 321 -44.19 -11.82 24.77
C GLN A 321 -43.52 -12.52 23.60
N ASP A 322 -42.63 -13.43 23.95
CA ASP A 322 -42.07 -14.47 23.08
C ASP A 322 -41.23 -14.02 21.88
N ILE A 323 -40.17 -13.27 22.14
CA ILE A 323 -38.96 -13.46 21.34
C ILE A 323 -37.90 -14.10 22.24
N LEU A 324 -37.97 -15.43 22.31
CA LEU A 324 -36.78 -16.24 22.49
C LEU A 324 -35.78 -15.77 21.42
N LEU A 325 -34.76 -15.02 21.84
CA LEU A 325 -33.56 -14.86 21.02
C LEU A 325 -32.93 -16.24 20.85
N ASP A 326 -33.23 -16.88 19.72
CA ASP A 326 -32.17 -17.54 18.96
C ASP A 326 -32.64 -17.82 17.52
N SER A 327 -31.74 -17.52 16.58
CA SER A 327 -31.79 -17.75 15.13
C SER A 327 -32.48 -16.68 14.27
N ALA A 328 -31.73 -16.23 13.26
CA ALA A 328 -32.26 -15.46 12.14
C ALA A 328 -33.37 -16.27 11.44
N ASP A 329 -34.55 -15.67 11.31
CA ASP A 329 -35.68 -16.24 10.57
C ASP A 329 -35.32 -16.32 9.07
N ILE A 330 -34.86 -17.50 8.64
CA ILE A 330 -34.76 -17.86 7.22
C ILE A 330 -35.80 -18.94 6.97
N LYS A 331 -36.92 -18.55 6.36
CA LYS A 331 -37.90 -19.48 5.78
C LYS A 331 -37.50 -19.84 4.34
N PRO A 332 -37.71 -21.09 3.86
CA PRO A 332 -38.29 -22.24 4.54
C PRO A 332 -37.25 -23.28 5.02
N TYR A 333 -37.60 -23.98 6.10
CA TYR A 333 -36.81 -25.06 6.72
C TYR A 333 -36.55 -26.23 5.75
N LEU A 334 -35.28 -26.46 5.40
CA LEU A 334 -34.82 -27.72 4.82
C LEU A 334 -34.60 -28.73 5.94
N LYS A 335 -35.39 -29.81 5.94
CA LYS A 335 -35.55 -30.79 7.03
C LYS A 335 -34.27 -31.55 7.47
N ASN A 336 -33.13 -31.38 6.77
CA ASN A 336 -31.93 -32.22 6.91
C ASN A 336 -30.61 -31.44 7.01
N ILE A 337 -30.58 -30.22 7.57
CA ILE A 337 -29.33 -29.48 7.78
C ILE A 337 -29.03 -29.40 9.28
N TYR A 338 -27.93 -30.03 9.71
CA TYR A 338 -27.39 -29.87 11.06
C TYR A 338 -26.87 -28.44 11.26
N PRO A 339 -27.11 -27.79 12.41
CA PRO A 339 -26.70 -26.41 12.65
C PRO A 339 -25.17 -26.24 12.55
N TYR A 340 -24.74 -25.21 11.81
CA TYR A 340 -23.32 -24.87 11.53
C TYR A 340 -22.58 -24.27 12.74
N ILE A 341 -23.28 -23.92 13.83
CA ILE A 341 -22.65 -23.50 15.07
C ILE A 341 -22.38 -24.75 15.92
N GLN A 342 -21.30 -25.46 15.58
CA GLN A 342 -20.65 -26.32 16.56
C GLN A 342 -20.07 -25.40 17.63
N ARG A 343 -20.61 -25.45 18.86
CA ARG A 343 -19.94 -24.87 20.03
C ARG A 343 -18.49 -25.37 19.99
N PRO A 344 -17.48 -24.53 20.19
CA PRO A 344 -16.14 -25.04 20.41
C PRO A 344 -16.27 -26.03 21.56
N SER A 345 -15.97 -27.29 21.29
CA SER A 345 -15.71 -28.26 22.34
C SER A 345 -14.44 -27.76 23.01
N VAL A 346 -14.61 -26.89 23.99
CA VAL A 346 -13.55 -26.59 24.93
C VAL A 346 -13.28 -27.93 25.59
N SER A 347 -12.25 -28.62 25.12
CA SER A 347 -11.69 -29.76 25.80
C SER A 347 -11.09 -29.23 27.09
N LEU A 348 -11.95 -29.01 28.08
CA LEU A 348 -11.52 -28.93 29.46
C LEU A 348 -10.76 -30.21 29.73
N ASP A 349 -9.49 -30.05 30.10
CA ASP A 349 -8.67 -31.12 30.65
C ASP A 349 -9.55 -32.00 31.56
N PRO A 350 -9.69 -33.31 31.27
CA PRO A 350 -10.55 -34.21 32.03
C PRO A 350 -10.28 -34.16 33.54
N ALA A 351 -9.05 -33.83 33.95
CA ALA A 351 -8.66 -33.66 35.35
C ALA A 351 -9.24 -32.37 35.97
N ALA A 352 -9.30 -31.26 35.22
CA ALA A 352 -9.92 -30.01 35.66
C ALA A 352 -11.45 -30.06 35.62
N ALA A 353 -12.03 -30.75 34.62
CA ALA A 353 -13.47 -30.93 34.49
C ALA A 353 -14.07 -31.78 35.61
N LYS A 354 -13.34 -32.78 36.11
CA LYS A 354 -13.80 -33.64 37.23
C LYS A 354 -13.94 -32.85 38.53
N ASN A 355 -13.06 -31.89 38.78
CA ASN A 355 -13.06 -31.07 40.00
C ASN A 355 -14.13 -29.95 40.01
N LEU A 356 -14.57 -29.47 38.84
CA LEU A 356 -15.60 -28.41 38.72
C LEU A 356 -17.03 -28.97 38.68
N ARG A 357 -17.19 -30.24 38.28
CA ARG A 357 -18.47 -30.94 38.13
C ARG A 357 -18.92 -31.64 39.42
N GLU A 358 -18.54 -31.16 40.60
CA GLU A 358 -19.02 -31.73 41.88
C GLU A 358 -19.17 -30.62 42.93
N ARG A 359 -19.69 -29.45 42.51
CA ARG A 359 -19.74 -28.27 43.37
C ARG A 359 -21.11 -27.58 43.40
N ILE A 360 -21.43 -27.04 44.56
CA ILE A 360 -22.50 -26.07 44.79
C ILE A 360 -21.89 -24.67 44.65
N ILE A 361 -22.56 -23.82 43.90
CA ILE A 361 -22.16 -22.45 43.54
C ILE A 361 -23.05 -21.50 44.34
N VAL A 362 -22.44 -20.85 45.33
CA VAL A 362 -23.10 -19.88 46.22
C VAL A 362 -22.64 -18.48 45.85
N TYR A 363 -23.57 -17.54 45.77
CA TYR A 363 -23.25 -16.15 45.50
C TYR A 363 -23.14 -15.35 46.80
N THR A 364 -22.00 -14.69 46.99
CA THR A 364 -21.68 -13.85 48.15
C THR A 364 -21.37 -12.42 47.70
N SER A 365 -21.24 -11.49 48.65
CA SER A 365 -20.81 -10.11 48.35
C SER A 365 -19.43 -10.03 47.68
N ALA A 366 -18.56 -11.01 47.91
CA ALA A 366 -17.23 -11.12 47.31
C ALA A 366 -17.21 -11.91 45.98
N GLY A 367 -18.37 -12.37 45.49
CA GLY A 367 -18.51 -13.16 44.25
C GLY A 367 -18.93 -14.60 44.50
N PHE A 368 -18.62 -15.48 43.55
CA PHE A 368 -19.03 -16.88 43.58
C PHE A 368 -18.07 -17.74 44.41
N VAL A 369 -18.62 -18.45 45.39
CA VAL A 369 -17.90 -19.41 46.23
C VAL A 369 -18.38 -20.81 45.86
N HIS A 370 -17.44 -21.76 45.80
CA HIS A 370 -17.72 -23.14 45.45
C HIS A 370 -17.57 -24.07 46.65
N TYR A 371 -18.62 -24.82 46.97
CA TYR A 371 -18.61 -25.84 48.03
C TYR A 371 -18.66 -27.25 47.44
N PRO A 372 -17.93 -28.22 48.03
CA PRO A 372 -18.02 -29.63 47.62
C PRO A 372 -19.38 -30.24 47.99
N CYS A 373 -19.97 -31.08 47.12
CA CYS A 373 -21.28 -31.71 47.37
C CYS A 373 -21.31 -32.45 48.72
N GLN A 374 -20.19 -33.08 49.12
CA GLN A 374 -20.00 -33.86 50.36
C GLN A 374 -20.53 -33.15 51.62
N ARG A 375 -20.44 -31.81 51.67
CA ARG A 375 -20.90 -31.02 52.83
C ARG A 375 -22.42 -31.02 53.03
N PHE A 376 -23.19 -31.39 52.01
CA PHE A 376 -24.65 -31.33 52.03
C PHE A 376 -25.33 -32.71 52.05
N HIS A 377 -24.57 -33.80 51.84
CA HIS A 377 -25.12 -35.15 51.91
C HIS A 377 -25.66 -35.49 53.31
N SER A 378 -25.07 -34.97 54.38
CA SER A 378 -25.55 -35.21 55.75
C SER A 378 -26.88 -34.50 56.08
N VAL A 379 -27.33 -33.59 55.22
CA VAL A 379 -28.55 -32.78 55.40
C VAL A 379 -29.70 -33.29 54.51
N GLY A 380 -29.39 -34.14 53.52
CA GLY A 380 -30.26 -34.45 52.36
C GLY A 380 -31.48 -35.30 52.66
N ASP A 381 -31.38 -36.34 53.50
CA ASP A 381 -32.31 -37.48 53.48
C ASP A 381 -33.81 -37.18 53.80
N GLN A 382 -34.16 -35.96 54.20
CA GLN A 382 -35.55 -35.56 54.50
C GLN A 382 -35.89 -34.10 54.13
N ARG A 383 -35.17 -33.48 53.20
CA ARG A 383 -35.45 -32.08 52.82
C ARG A 383 -36.02 -31.94 51.42
N TYR A 384 -36.59 -30.77 51.16
CA TYR A 384 -37.18 -30.38 49.90
C TYR A 384 -36.38 -29.24 49.29
N LEU A 385 -36.12 -29.35 48.00
CA LEU A 385 -35.42 -28.40 47.17
C LEU A 385 -36.44 -27.71 46.26
N VAL A 386 -36.41 -26.37 46.19
CA VAL A 386 -37.20 -25.60 45.23
C VAL A 386 -36.34 -25.30 44.01
N LYS A 387 -36.57 -26.01 42.92
CA LYS A 387 -35.86 -25.89 41.65
C LYS A 387 -36.54 -24.86 40.75
N MET A 388 -35.74 -23.95 40.20
CA MET A 388 -36.21 -22.84 39.37
C MET A 388 -35.76 -22.96 37.90
N GLY A 389 -34.78 -23.81 37.60
CA GLY A 389 -34.29 -23.98 36.23
C GLY A 389 -33.13 -24.96 36.10
N VAL A 390 -32.84 -25.33 34.87
CA VAL A 390 -31.77 -26.27 34.50
C VAL A 390 -30.82 -25.60 33.49
N PHE A 391 -29.52 -25.76 33.70
CA PHE A 391 -28.47 -25.17 32.90
C PHE A 391 -27.42 -26.21 32.53
N TYR A 392 -26.94 -26.20 31.28
CA TYR A 392 -25.86 -27.08 30.83
C TYR A 392 -24.48 -26.41 30.88
N ASP A 393 -24.45 -25.11 31.18
CA ASP A 393 -23.27 -24.26 31.17
C ASP A 393 -23.17 -23.48 32.49
N THR A 394 -21.99 -23.46 33.10
CA THR A 394 -21.74 -22.81 34.40
C THR A 394 -21.86 -21.29 34.33
N ASP A 395 -21.48 -20.68 33.21
CA ASP A 395 -21.46 -19.23 33.08
C ASP A 395 -22.87 -18.70 32.82
N LEU A 396 -23.71 -19.48 32.12
CA LEU A 396 -25.14 -19.19 32.03
C LEU A 396 -25.82 -19.30 33.40
N LEU A 397 -25.50 -20.33 34.19
CA LEU A 397 -26.02 -20.49 35.55
C LEU A 397 -25.61 -19.30 36.44
N LYS A 398 -24.34 -18.88 36.42
CA LYS A 398 -23.85 -17.73 37.20
C LYS A 398 -24.58 -16.44 36.84
N ARG A 399 -24.79 -16.19 35.54
CA ARG A 399 -25.56 -15.02 35.07
C ARG A 399 -27.01 -15.08 35.55
N ALA A 400 -27.65 -16.25 35.51
CA ALA A 400 -28.98 -16.44 36.05
C ALA A 400 -29.04 -16.15 37.56
N ILE A 401 -28.09 -16.68 38.35
CA ILE A 401 -28.01 -16.43 39.80
C ILE A 401 -27.94 -14.92 40.09
N GLN A 402 -27.06 -14.19 39.41
CA GLN A 402 -26.95 -12.73 39.58
C GLN A 402 -28.24 -12.01 39.23
N ARG A 403 -28.89 -12.39 38.11
CA ARG A 403 -30.15 -11.78 37.67
C ARG A 403 -31.25 -11.97 38.71
N PHE A 404 -31.44 -13.20 39.21
CA PHE A 404 -32.49 -13.49 40.20
C PHE A 404 -32.21 -12.84 41.56
N ARG A 405 -30.96 -12.80 42.01
CA ARG A 405 -30.61 -12.08 43.25
C ARG A 405 -30.80 -10.57 43.13
N LYS A 406 -30.55 -9.96 41.96
CA LYS A 406 -30.88 -8.55 41.69
C LYS A 406 -32.38 -8.26 41.78
N LEU A 407 -33.22 -9.24 41.45
CA LEU A 407 -34.67 -9.19 41.62
C LEU A 407 -35.13 -9.53 43.06
N GLY A 408 -34.18 -9.64 43.99
CA GLY A 408 -34.46 -9.96 45.39
C GLY A 408 -34.84 -11.43 45.62
N VAL A 409 -34.60 -12.34 44.67
CA VAL A 409 -34.85 -13.77 44.87
C VAL A 409 -33.55 -14.48 45.27
N PRO A 410 -33.44 -15.02 46.49
CA PRO A 410 -32.22 -15.69 46.95
C PRO A 410 -32.10 -17.05 46.25
N VAL A 411 -31.17 -17.16 45.30
CA VAL A 411 -30.91 -18.38 44.54
C VAL A 411 -29.44 -18.77 44.57
N ASN A 412 -29.20 -20.07 44.45
CA ASN A 412 -27.89 -20.68 44.30
C ASN A 412 -27.92 -21.71 43.15
N GLY A 413 -26.74 -22.14 42.72
CA GLY A 413 -26.58 -23.15 41.68
C GLY A 413 -25.93 -24.40 42.24
N MET A 414 -26.23 -25.57 41.69
CA MET A 414 -25.52 -26.80 42.04
C MET A 414 -25.36 -27.71 40.83
N TRP A 415 -24.37 -28.60 40.88
CA TRP A 415 -24.32 -29.72 39.96
C TRP A 415 -25.38 -30.77 40.34
N GLY A 416 -26.29 -31.11 39.42
CA GLY A 416 -27.44 -31.98 39.66
C GLY A 416 -27.14 -33.32 40.37
N PRO A 417 -26.05 -34.03 40.03
CA PRO A 417 -25.61 -35.24 40.71
C PRO A 417 -25.23 -35.09 42.18
N CYS A 418 -25.13 -33.88 42.74
CA CYS A 418 -24.98 -33.71 44.19
C CYS A 418 -26.15 -34.35 44.96
N PHE A 419 -27.38 -34.25 44.45
CA PHE A 419 -28.58 -34.88 45.07
C PHE A 419 -29.30 -35.84 44.12
N PHE A 420 -29.15 -35.66 42.81
CA PHE A 420 -29.83 -36.45 41.79
C PHE A 420 -28.82 -37.11 40.85
N PRO A 421 -28.28 -38.29 41.19
CA PRO A 421 -27.17 -38.92 40.47
C PRO A 421 -27.36 -39.07 38.95
N LYS A 422 -28.62 -39.10 38.50
CA LYS A 422 -28.99 -39.23 37.08
C LYS A 422 -28.98 -37.91 36.30
N ASN A 423 -28.97 -36.75 36.97
CA ASN A 423 -29.13 -35.43 36.36
C ASN A 423 -27.78 -34.82 35.97
N LYS A 424 -27.31 -35.00 34.72
CA LYS A 424 -26.02 -34.44 34.26
C LYS A 424 -26.11 -32.97 33.81
N HIS A 425 -26.70 -32.11 34.64
CA HIS A 425 -26.88 -30.68 34.39
C HIS A 425 -26.80 -29.88 35.69
N TYR A 426 -26.58 -28.56 35.59
CA TYR A 426 -26.67 -27.67 36.73
C TYR A 426 -28.12 -27.31 37.05
N ILE A 427 -28.45 -27.24 38.34
CA ILE A 427 -29.76 -26.90 38.85
C ILE A 427 -29.65 -25.53 39.52
N LEU A 428 -30.54 -24.61 39.12
CA LEU A 428 -30.78 -23.36 39.83
C LEU A 428 -31.88 -23.60 40.85
N PHE A 429 -31.63 -23.27 42.12
CA PHE A 429 -32.56 -23.53 43.22
C PHE A 429 -32.60 -22.35 44.21
N LEU A 430 -33.69 -22.26 44.99
CA LEU A 430 -33.77 -21.28 46.09
C LEU A 430 -32.73 -21.59 47.17
N GLU A 431 -32.15 -20.56 47.79
CA GLU A 431 -31.01 -20.69 48.70
C GLU A 431 -31.17 -21.72 49.82
N ASP A 432 -32.39 -21.89 50.36
CA ASP A 432 -32.68 -22.77 51.49
C ASP A 432 -33.15 -24.18 51.08
N LEU A 433 -32.86 -25.15 51.97
CA LEU A 433 -33.39 -26.51 51.93
C LEU A 433 -34.48 -26.67 52.99
N TYR A 434 -35.71 -26.96 52.56
CA TYR A 434 -36.89 -26.91 53.40
C TYR A 434 -37.15 -28.26 54.09
N PRO A 435 -37.52 -28.29 55.38
CA PRO A 435 -37.78 -29.53 56.11
C PRO A 435 -39.08 -30.23 55.69
N ASN A 436 -40.05 -29.49 55.13
CA ASN A 436 -41.32 -30.06 54.70
C ASN A 436 -41.82 -29.39 53.40
N ILE A 437 -42.73 -30.08 52.71
CA ILE A 437 -43.29 -29.62 51.42
C ILE A 437 -44.13 -28.35 51.56
N SER A 438 -44.73 -28.10 52.73
CA SER A 438 -45.54 -26.92 52.98
C SER A 438 -44.70 -25.64 52.95
N GLU A 439 -43.56 -25.63 53.65
CA GLU A 439 -42.60 -24.53 53.64
C GLU A 439 -41.98 -24.32 52.26
N ALA A 440 -41.65 -25.41 51.55
CA ALA A 440 -41.16 -25.31 50.17
C ALA A 440 -42.18 -24.63 49.24
N ASN A 441 -43.46 -25.01 49.33
CA ASN A 441 -44.54 -24.40 48.54
C ASN A 441 -44.78 -22.93 48.91
N GLU A 442 -44.60 -22.57 50.18
CA GLU A 442 -44.65 -21.17 50.60
C GLU A 442 -43.52 -20.36 49.96
N ALA A 443 -42.29 -20.88 49.96
CA ALA A 443 -41.17 -20.24 49.30
C ALA A 443 -41.35 -20.09 47.79
N VAL A 444 -41.98 -21.07 47.12
CA VAL A 444 -42.38 -20.96 45.71
C VAL A 444 -43.30 -19.75 45.50
N ARG A 445 -44.34 -19.60 46.33
CA ARG A 445 -45.28 -18.47 46.23
C ARG A 445 -44.59 -17.12 46.45
N GLN A 446 -43.69 -17.04 47.43
CA GLN A 446 -42.92 -15.82 47.70
C GLN A 446 -41.98 -15.47 46.54
N ALA A 447 -41.30 -16.46 45.96
CA ALA A 447 -40.44 -16.26 44.81
C ALA A 447 -41.25 -15.80 43.59
N GLN A 448 -42.39 -16.43 43.29
CA GLN A 448 -43.28 -16.03 42.20
C GLN A 448 -43.80 -14.60 42.39
N ALA A 449 -44.17 -14.21 43.61
CA ALA A 449 -44.61 -12.84 43.90
C ALA A 449 -43.53 -11.79 43.59
N ARG A 450 -42.24 -12.11 43.76
CA ARG A 450 -41.11 -11.23 43.40
C ARG A 450 -40.82 -11.23 41.90
N LEU A 451 -41.10 -12.33 41.19
CA LEU A 451 -40.83 -12.47 39.76
C LEU A 451 -41.94 -11.94 38.85
N ASN A 452 -43.20 -11.99 39.30
CA ASN A 452 -44.36 -11.55 38.53
C ASN A 452 -44.27 -10.08 38.08
N PRO A 453 -43.85 -9.10 38.92
CA PRO A 453 -43.68 -7.70 38.48
C PRO A 453 -42.63 -7.53 37.37
N ALA A 454 -41.64 -8.43 37.30
CA ALA A 454 -40.61 -8.45 36.27
C ALA A 454 -41.04 -9.21 34.99
N GLY A 455 -42.28 -9.71 34.93
CA GLY A 455 -42.82 -10.46 33.80
C GLY A 455 -42.21 -11.86 33.61
N ILE A 456 -41.46 -12.38 34.60
CA ILE A 456 -40.75 -13.65 34.50
C ILE A 456 -41.67 -14.80 34.97
N LYS A 457 -42.11 -15.64 34.04
CA LYS A 457 -42.80 -16.91 34.34
C LYS A 457 -41.80 -18.06 34.25
N LEU A 458 -41.54 -18.73 35.37
CA LEU A 458 -40.70 -19.94 35.44
C LEU A 458 -41.54 -21.12 35.91
N ASP A 459 -41.21 -22.29 35.37
CA ASP A 459 -41.68 -23.55 35.91
C ASP A 459 -40.84 -23.89 37.15
N ILE A 460 -41.39 -23.60 38.33
CA ILE A 460 -40.74 -23.85 39.62
C ILE A 460 -41.29 -25.16 40.18
N SER A 461 -40.42 -26.14 40.39
CA SER A 461 -40.77 -27.45 40.91
C SER A 461 -40.18 -27.68 42.30
N VAL A 462 -40.91 -28.41 43.15
CA VAL A 462 -40.40 -28.87 44.45
C VAL A 462 -39.97 -30.32 44.31
N GLU A 463 -38.71 -30.61 44.59
CA GLU A 463 -38.14 -31.96 44.49
C GLU A 463 -37.66 -32.39 45.90
N LYS A 464 -37.97 -33.63 46.29
CA LYS A 464 -37.43 -34.22 47.53
C LYS A 464 -36.01 -34.71 47.26
N ILE A 465 -35.06 -34.34 48.12
CA ILE A 465 -33.65 -34.75 48.04
C ILE A 465 -33.32 -35.92 48.95
#